data_AF-A0A2N3E071-F1
#
_entry.id   AF-A0A2N3E071-F1
#
_cell.length_a   1.000
_cell.length_b   1.000
_cell.length_c   1.000
_cell.angle_alpha   90.00
_cell.angle_beta   90.00
_cell.angle_gamma   90.00
#
_symmetry.space_group_name_H-M   'P 1'
#
loop_
_entity.id
_entity.type
_entity.pdbx_description
1 polymer ?
#
loop_
_entity_poly.entity_id
_entity_poly.type
_entity_poly.pdbx_seq_one_letter_code
_entity_poly.pdbx_strand_id
1 'polypeptide(L)'
;MRLIVAIGGNALLKRGDTLGIGEQRRNMGEAATALAALTREHELVLVHGNGPQVGLLALEADAYKGAPPYPLDVLGAESQGMIGYVIEEAMRRALPEREIVTV
;
A
#
# COMPACT_ATOMS: atom_id res chain seq x y z
N MET A 1 -14.71 12.59 14.20
CA MET A 1 -15.44 11.40 13.72
C MET A 1 -14.44 10.42 13.14
N ARG A 2 -14.71 9.10 13.16
CA ARG A 2 -13.85 8.10 12.54
C ARG A 2 -14.29 7.84 11.10
N LEU A 3 -13.37 7.92 10.15
CA LEU A 3 -13.61 7.65 8.74
C LEU A 3 -12.85 6.40 8.31
N ILE A 4 -13.52 5.50 7.59
CA ILE A 4 -12.87 4.39 6.90
C ILE A 4 -12.66 4.83 5.45
N VAL A 5 -11.40 4.86 5.00
CA VAL A 5 -11.03 5.29 3.66
C VAL A 5 -10.41 4.12 2.91
N ALA A 6 -11.07 3.69 1.84
CA ALA A 6 -10.55 2.69 0.92
C ALA A 6 -9.63 3.33 -0.13
N ILE A 7 -8.34 3.06 -0.01
CA ILE A 7 -7.29 3.46 -0.94
C ILE A 7 -7.35 2.52 -2.16
N GLY A 8 -7.84 3.07 -3.28
CA GLY A 8 -7.95 2.32 -4.54
C GLY A 8 -6.59 2.09 -5.20
N GLY A 9 -6.56 1.19 -6.19
CA GLY A 9 -5.33 0.82 -6.91
C GLY A 9 -4.55 2.03 -7.47
N ASN A 10 -5.24 3.06 -7.95
CA ASN A 10 -4.64 4.29 -8.49
C ASN A 10 -3.82 5.11 -7.49
N ALA A 11 -4.01 4.90 -6.19
CA ALA A 11 -3.21 5.57 -5.16
C ALA A 11 -1.83 4.90 -4.98
N LEU A 12 -1.67 3.66 -5.43
CA LEU A 12 -0.39 2.96 -5.44
C LEU A 12 0.17 2.85 -6.86
N LEU A 13 -0.65 2.47 -7.84
CA LEU A 13 -0.25 2.30 -9.23
C LEU A 13 -1.32 2.85 -10.18
N LYS A 14 -0.93 3.83 -10.99
CA LYS A 14 -1.77 4.39 -12.06
C LYS A 14 -1.63 3.54 -13.32
N ARG A 15 -2.58 3.67 -14.24
CA ARG A 15 -2.54 2.95 -15.52
C ARG A 15 -1.28 3.38 -16.31
N GLY A 16 -0.45 2.40 -16.66
CA GLY A 16 0.81 2.62 -17.39
C GLY A 16 2.03 2.74 -16.49
N ASP A 17 1.87 2.78 -15.17
CA ASP A 17 3.00 2.73 -14.24
C ASP A 17 3.67 1.35 -14.30
N THR A 18 5.00 1.35 -14.17
CA THR A 18 5.76 0.13 -13.89
C THR A 18 5.43 -0.34 -12.48
N LEU A 19 5.29 -1.65 -12.30
CA LEU A 19 5.12 -2.32 -11.00
C LEU A 19 6.43 -2.25 -10.19
N GLY A 20 6.74 -1.05 -9.68
CA GLY A 20 7.96 -0.78 -8.94
C GLY A 20 7.72 0.07 -7.70
N ILE A 21 8.65 0.00 -6.75
CA ILE A 21 8.54 0.73 -5.47
C ILE A 21 8.57 2.26 -5.66
N GLY A 22 9.28 2.76 -6.68
CA GLY A 22 9.38 4.18 -6.98
C GLY A 22 8.02 4.81 -7.30
N GLU A 23 7.26 4.19 -8.21
CA GLU A 23 5.93 4.68 -8.60
C GLU A 23 4.94 4.58 -7.42
N GLN A 24 5.00 3.49 -6.65
CA GLN A 24 4.17 3.31 -5.46
C GLN A 24 4.41 4.40 -4.41
N ARG A 25 5.68 4.72 -4.12
CA ARG A 25 6.04 5.82 -3.21
C ARG A 25 5.57 7.18 -3.71
N ARG A 26 5.77 7.45 -5.01
CA ARG A 26 5.36 8.73 -5.63
C ARG A 26 3.85 8.91 -5.53
N ASN A 27 3.08 7.92 -6.00
CA ASN A 27 1.62 7.96 -5.99
C ASN A 27 1.05 8.02 -4.56
N MET A 28 1.61 7.24 -3.63
CA MET A 28 1.13 7.24 -2.25
C MET A 28 1.48 8.55 -1.54
N GLY A 29 2.61 9.18 -1.84
CA GLY A 29 2.96 10.51 -1.32
C GLY A 29 1.97 11.60 -1.75
N GLU A 30 1.50 11.56 -3.01
CA GLU A 30 0.43 12.45 -3.50
C GLU A 30 -0.87 12.22 -2.72
N ALA A 31 -1.28 10.97 -2.54
CA ALA A 31 -2.48 10.61 -1.79
C ALA A 31 -2.38 10.99 -0.30
N ALA A 32 -1.22 10.77 0.32
CA ALA A 32 -0.98 11.07 1.74
C ALA A 32 -1.17 12.56 2.06
N THR A 33 -0.87 13.47 1.13
CA THR A 33 -1.11 14.91 1.32
C THR A 33 -2.60 15.21 1.49
N ALA A 34 -3.47 14.59 0.68
CA ALA A 34 -4.92 14.76 0.81
C ALA A 34 -5.46 14.08 2.08
N LEU A 35 -4.96 12.88 2.41
CA LEU A 35 -5.35 12.16 3.62
C LEU A 35 -4.95 12.93 4.88
N ALA A 36 -3.76 13.53 4.92
CA ALA A 36 -3.27 14.33 6.02
C ALA A 36 -4.22 15.50 6.36
N ALA A 37 -4.80 16.15 5.35
CA ALA A 37 -5.78 17.21 5.57
C ALA A 37 -7.03 16.72 6.32
N LEU A 38 -7.54 15.53 5.99
CA LEU A 38 -8.69 14.93 6.66
C LEU A 38 -8.41 14.60 8.14
N THR A 39 -7.14 14.29 8.48
CA THR A 39 -6.77 13.96 9.87
C THR A 39 -6.89 15.12 10.85
N ARG A 40 -7.07 16.36 10.36
CA ARG A 40 -7.25 17.55 11.21
C ARG A 40 -8.55 17.50 12.00
N GLU A 41 -9.59 16.88 11.45
CA GLU A 41 -10.94 16.82 12.03
C GLU A 41 -11.41 15.38 12.29
N HIS A 42 -10.71 14.41 11.70
CA HIS A 42 -11.13 13.02 11.69
C HIS A 42 -10.01 12.07 12.08
N GLU A 43 -10.41 10.95 12.68
CA GLU A 43 -9.53 9.79 12.82
C GLU A 43 -9.72 8.91 11.58
N LEU A 44 -8.63 8.49 10.95
CA LEU A 44 -8.70 7.70 9.73
C LEU A 44 -8.33 6.25 9.98
N VAL A 45 -9.12 5.34 9.40
CA VAL A 45 -8.77 3.94 9.20
C VAL A 45 -8.59 3.74 7.71
N LEU A 46 -7.37 3.42 7.30
CA LEU A 46 -7.04 3.21 5.89
C LEU A 46 -7.14 1.72 5.57
N VAL A 47 -7.83 1.39 4.48
CA VAL A 47 -7.86 0.04 3.91
C VAL A 47 -7.43 0.11 2.45
N HIS A 48 -6.91 -0.98 1.89
CA HIS A 48 -6.42 -0.99 0.51
C HIS A 48 -6.76 -2.30 -0.20
N GLY A 49 -6.78 -2.24 -1.53
CA GLY A 49 -6.66 -3.43 -2.37
C GLY A 49 -5.20 -3.80 -2.61
N ASN A 50 -4.94 -5.00 -3.14
CA ASN A 50 -3.58 -5.50 -3.40
C ASN A 50 -3.41 -6.16 -4.78
N GLY A 51 -4.43 -6.12 -5.65
CA GLY A 51 -4.47 -6.89 -6.91
C GLY A 51 -3.19 -6.82 -7.76
N PRO A 52 -2.68 -5.63 -8.10
CA PRO A 52 -1.42 -5.52 -8.85
C PRO A 52 -0.22 -6.11 -8.10
N GLN A 53 -0.11 -5.87 -6.80
CA GLN A 53 1.03 -6.31 -5.97
C GLN A 53 1.03 -7.83 -5.77
N VAL A 54 -0.12 -8.41 -5.39
CA VAL A 54 -0.24 -9.87 -5.25
C VAL A 54 -0.07 -10.57 -6.60
N GLY A 55 -0.48 -9.93 -7.70
CA GLY A 55 -0.23 -10.41 -9.06
C GLY A 55 1.27 -10.45 -9.40
N LEU A 56 2.03 -9.41 -9.05
CA LEU A 56 3.49 -9.41 -9.21
C LEU A 56 4.14 -10.52 -8.40
N LEU A 57 3.78 -10.64 -7.11
CA LEU A 57 4.32 -11.70 -6.24
C LEU A 57 4.02 -13.10 -6.78
N ALA A 58 2.83 -13.32 -7.36
CA ALA A 58 2.49 -14.59 -7.99
C ALA A 58 3.35 -14.89 -9.22
N LEU A 59 3.66 -13.88 -10.05
CA LEU A 59 4.57 -14.02 -11.19
C LEU A 59 6.01 -14.29 -10.75
N GLU A 60 6.48 -13.62 -9.70
CA GLU A 60 7.80 -13.85 -9.11
C GLU A 60 7.91 -15.26 -8.52
N ALA A 61 6.89 -15.71 -7.79
CA ALA A 61 6.81 -17.06 -7.24
C ALA A 61 6.78 -18.14 -8.33
N ASP A 62 6.07 -17.91 -9.44
CA ASP A 62 6.10 -18.84 -10.58
C ASP A 62 7.47 -18.82 -11.28
N ALA A 63 8.12 -17.67 -11.42
CA ALA A 63 9.42 -17.57 -12.07
C ALA A 63 10.54 -18.28 -11.28
N TYR A 64 10.47 -18.27 -9.94
CA TYR A 64 11.47 -18.90 -9.09
C TYR A 64 11.30 -20.43 -9.02
N LYS A 65 12.31 -21.18 -9.49
CA LYS A 65 12.25 -22.66 -9.52
C LYS A 65 13.00 -23.35 -8.37
N GLY A 66 13.57 -22.59 -7.43
CA GLY A 66 14.36 -23.14 -6.31
C GLY A 66 13.53 -23.67 -5.14
N ALA A 67 12.23 -23.40 -5.12
CA ALA A 67 11.27 -23.89 -4.13
C ALA A 67 9.86 -23.94 -4.73
N PRO A 68 8.93 -24.71 -4.14
CA PRO A 68 7.51 -24.61 -4.50
C PRO A 68 6.98 -23.19 -4.25
N PRO A 69 6.08 -22.67 -5.09
CA PRO A 69 5.48 -21.36 -4.89
C PRO A 69 4.60 -21.36 -3.63
N TYR A 70 4.61 -20.24 -2.91
CA TYR A 70 3.65 -20.03 -1.84
C TYR A 70 2.22 -19.92 -2.39
N PRO A 71 1.21 -20.39 -1.63
CA PRO A 71 -0.18 -20.23 -2.01
C PRO A 71 -0.61 -18.75 -1.98
N LEU A 72 -1.69 -18.44 -2.71
CA LEU A 72 -2.12 -17.05 -2.95
C LEU A 72 -2.50 -16.29 -1.67
N ASP A 73 -2.99 -16.98 -0.64
CA ASP A 73 -3.28 -16.40 0.67
C ASP A 73 -2.01 -15.93 1.40
N VAL A 74 -0.93 -16.70 1.33
CA VAL A 74 0.39 -16.31 1.86
C VAL A 74 0.97 -15.13 1.08
N LEU A 75 0.89 -15.15 -0.26
CA LEU A 75 1.28 -13.99 -1.07
C LEU A 75 0.40 -12.76 -0.78
N GLY A 76 -0.87 -12.98 -0.42
CA GLY A 76 -1.77 -11.97 0.09
C GLY A 76 -1.23 -11.30 1.35
N ALA A 77 -0.79 -12.08 2.34
CA ALA A 77 -0.15 -11.57 3.55
C ALA A 77 1.16 -10.81 3.25
N GLU A 78 2.01 -11.31 2.35
CA GLU A 78 3.22 -10.60 1.92
C GLU A 78 2.88 -9.22 1.31
N SER A 79 1.85 -9.17 0.46
CA SER A 79 1.41 -7.93 -0.16
C SER A 79 0.85 -6.91 0.84
N GLN A 80 0.30 -7.36 1.97
CA GLN A 80 -0.14 -6.46 3.05
C GLN A 80 1.06 -5.76 3.69
N GLY A 81 2.13 -6.50 4.02
CA GLY A 81 3.36 -5.91 4.54
C GLY A 81 4.01 -4.95 3.54
N MET A 82 4.04 -5.33 2.25
CA MET A 82 4.58 -4.48 1.18
C MET A 82 3.83 -3.14 1.06
N ILE A 83 2.49 -3.18 1.01
CA ILE A 83 1.66 -1.99 0.82
C ILE A 83 1.59 -1.17 2.12
N GLY A 84 1.42 -1.83 3.26
CA GLY A 84 1.37 -1.21 4.58
C GLY A 84 2.63 -0.39 4.85
N TYR A 85 3.81 -0.91 4.50
CA TYR A 85 5.07 -0.18 4.58
C TYR A 85 5.08 1.12 3.76
N VAL A 86 4.61 1.08 2.51
CA VAL A 86 4.56 2.26 1.63
C VAL A 86 3.57 3.31 2.15
N ILE A 87 2.41 2.87 2.63
CA ILE A 87 1.41 3.75 3.24
C ILE A 87 1.98 4.40 4.51
N GLU A 88 2.60 3.62 5.39
CA GLU A 88 3.18 4.11 6.63
C GLU A 88 4.26 5.17 6.36
N GLU A 89 5.20 4.88 5.46
CA GLU A 89 6.27 5.79 5.08
C GLU A 89 5.71 7.12 4.56
N ALA A 90 4.72 7.06 3.65
CA ALA A 90 4.10 8.25 3.08
C ALA A 90 3.32 9.06 4.14
N MET A 91 2.56 8.40 5.00
CA MET A 91 1.78 9.06 6.05
C MET A 91 2.66 9.64 7.15
N ARG A 92 3.72 8.95 7.58
CA ARG A 92 4.71 9.50 8.55
C ARG A 92 5.39 10.74 8.02
N ARG A 93 5.74 10.75 6.72
CA ARG A 93 6.30 11.94 6.08
C ARG A 93 5.31 13.11 6.05
N ALA A 94 4.03 12.85 5.83
CA ALA A 94 2.98 13.87 5.80
C ALA A 94 2.54 14.35 7.20
N LEU A 95 2.70 13.49 8.22
CA LEU A 95 2.23 13.70 9.60
C LEU A 95 3.33 13.31 10.62
N PRO A 96 4.45 14.05 10.70
CA PRO A 96 5.60 13.64 11.51
C PRO A 96 5.31 13.54 13.01
N GLU A 97 4.38 14.36 13.51
CA GLU A 97 4.03 14.43 14.94
C GLU A 97 2.82 13.56 15.31
N ARG A 98 2.34 12.71 14.39
CA ARG A 98 1.15 11.87 14.59
C ARG A 98 1.57 10.42 14.80
N GLU A 99 0.99 9.77 15.80
CA GLU A 99 1.10 8.32 15.91
C GLU A 99 0.38 7.65 14.74
N ILE A 100 1.09 6.74 14.09
CA ILE A 100 0.61 5.93 12.97
C ILE A 100 0.93 4.48 13.31
N VAL A 101 -0.08 3.63 13.15
CA VAL A 101 -0.01 2.18 13.36
C VAL A 101 -0.46 1.51 12.06
N THR A 102 0.32 0.54 11.61
CA THR A 102 0.09 -0.31 10.46
C THR A 102 0.14 -1.77 10.90
N VAL A 103 -0.61 -2.62 10.20
CA VAL A 103 -0.69 -4.07 10.44
C VAL A 103 -0.13 -4.78 9.23
#